data_AF-A0A161M4D2-F1
#
_entry.id   AF-A0A161M4D2-F1
#
_cell.length_a   1.000
_cell.length_b   1.000
_cell.length_c   1.000
_cell.angle_alpha   90.00
_cell.angle_beta   90.00
_cell.angle_gamma   90.00
#
_symmetry.space_group_name_H-M   'P 1'
#
loop_
_entity.id
_entity.type
_entity.pdbx_description
1 polymer ?
#
loop_
_entity_poly.entity_id
_entity_poly.type
_entity_poly.pdbx_seq_one_letter_code
_entity_poly.pdbx_strand_id
1 'polypeptide(L)'
;KMNTYGTLQVVNLAFKMKQLKAFVYISTAYSNCQITEIEEKIYPSSRDWREVISVAQNTDPIVMTILTQKYLGRLPNTYVFSKCLGENLVWEMRNELPIIIFRPTIVIASWMEPVRGWIDTFHGPVGMTLGIGKGIIRTMLSNPTAKADFTLVDSA
;
A
#
# COMPACT_ATOMS: atom_id res chain seq x y z
N LYS A 1 -10.35 1.23 7.08
CA LYS A 1 -10.39 0.36 8.28
C LYS A 1 -9.40 -0.81 8.18
N MET A 2 -9.35 -1.58 7.09
CA MET A 2 -8.61 -2.86 7.04
C MET A 2 -7.08 -2.75 7.10
N ASN A 3 -6.44 -1.85 6.35
CA ASN A 3 -4.99 -1.93 6.15
C ASN A 3 -4.17 -1.65 7.42
N THR A 4 -4.32 -0.48 8.05
CA THR A 4 -3.51 -0.10 9.23
C THR A 4 -3.94 -0.83 10.51
N TYR A 5 -5.25 -0.92 10.78
CA TYR A 5 -5.74 -1.64 11.97
C TYR A 5 -5.53 -3.14 11.85
N GLY A 6 -5.69 -3.73 10.65
CA GLY A 6 -5.34 -5.14 10.42
C GLY A 6 -3.86 -5.41 10.68
N THR A 7 -2.98 -4.50 10.23
CA THR A 7 -1.54 -4.59 10.52
C THR A 7 -1.28 -4.59 12.03
N LEU A 8 -1.96 -3.72 12.80
CA LEU A 8 -1.86 -3.73 14.28
C LEU A 8 -2.22 -5.08 14.89
N GLN A 9 -3.29 -5.72 14.41
CA GLN A 9 -3.71 -7.03 14.91
C GLN A 9 -2.68 -8.12 14.61
N VAL A 10 -2.09 -8.09 13.41
CA VAL A 10 -1.04 -9.04 13.00
C VAL A 10 0.25 -8.82 13.78
N VAL A 11 0.61 -7.57 14.07
CA VAL A 11 1.72 -7.20 14.98
C VAL A 11 1.47 -7.75 16.39
N ASN A 12 0.27 -7.54 16.95
CA ASN A 12 -0.10 -8.07 18.28
C ASN A 12 -0.05 -9.60 18.34
N LEU A 13 -0.35 -10.27 17.23
CA LEU A 13 -0.19 -11.71 17.10
C LEU A 13 1.30 -12.11 17.05
N ALA A 14 2.11 -11.38 16.28
CA ALA A 14 3.54 -11.62 16.15
C ALA A 14 4.27 -11.54 17.49
N PHE A 15 3.88 -10.61 18.37
CA PHE A 15 4.39 -10.53 19.75
C PHE A 15 4.17 -11.79 20.59
N LYS A 16 3.17 -12.61 20.25
CA LYS A 16 2.86 -13.86 20.96
C LYS A 16 3.62 -15.05 20.38
N MET A 17 4.35 -14.89 19.27
CA MET A 17 5.06 -15.96 18.58
C MET A 17 6.48 -16.12 19.13
N LYS A 18 6.71 -17.16 19.94
CA LYS A 18 7.99 -17.40 20.64
C LYS A 18 9.19 -17.66 19.73
N GLN A 19 8.96 -18.09 18.48
CA GLN A 19 10.01 -18.47 17.54
C GLN A 19 9.91 -17.72 16.21
N LEU A 20 9.36 -16.51 16.23
CA LEU A 20 9.25 -15.68 15.03
C LEU A 20 10.65 -15.36 14.47
N LYS A 21 10.89 -15.71 13.21
CA LYS A 21 12.16 -15.45 12.52
C LYS A 21 12.17 -14.15 11.73
N ALA A 22 11.04 -13.80 11.13
CA ALA A 22 10.88 -12.58 10.37
C ALA A 22 9.41 -12.14 10.41
N PHE A 23 9.22 -10.82 10.41
CA PHE A 23 7.93 -10.17 10.21
C PHE A 23 8.02 -9.31 8.94
N VAL A 24 7.46 -9.80 7.84
CA VAL A 24 7.52 -9.11 6.55
C VAL A 24 6.24 -8.32 6.34
N TYR A 25 6.34 -7.00 6.42
CA TYR A 25 5.24 -6.09 6.09
C TYR A 25 5.32 -5.67 4.62
N ILE A 26 4.29 -6.00 3.86
CA ILE A 26 4.17 -5.61 2.45
C ILE A 26 3.57 -4.20 2.37
N SER A 27 4.39 -3.23 2.01
CA SER A 27 4.01 -1.84 1.74
C SER A 27 3.86 -1.60 0.24
N THR A 28 4.30 -0.45 -0.26
CA THR A 28 4.37 -0.09 -1.67
C THR A 28 5.41 1.01 -1.87
N ALA A 29 6.08 1.03 -3.03
CA ALA A 29 7.02 2.09 -3.40
C ALA A 29 6.37 3.49 -3.42
N TYR A 30 5.04 3.54 -3.53
CA TYR A 30 4.27 4.77 -3.56
C TYR A 30 3.84 5.29 -2.19
N SER A 31 4.23 4.64 -1.08
CA SER A 31 3.80 5.02 0.27
C SER A 31 4.15 6.46 0.64
N ASN A 32 5.20 7.02 0.01
CA ASN A 32 5.68 8.38 0.20
C ASN A 32 5.73 9.18 -1.12
N CYS A 33 4.76 8.96 -2.03
CA CYS A 33 4.74 9.56 -3.37
C CYS A 33 4.64 11.09 -3.43
N GLN A 34 4.47 11.77 -2.30
CA GLN A 34 4.57 13.23 -2.18
C GLN A 34 6.02 13.74 -2.16
N ILE A 35 6.99 12.83 -2.03
CA ILE A 35 8.43 13.09 -2.02
C ILE A 35 9.00 12.73 -3.39
N THR A 36 9.83 13.62 -3.96
CA THR A 36 10.39 13.43 -5.31
C THR A 36 11.43 12.32 -5.36
N GLU A 37 12.30 12.24 -4.34
CA GLU A 37 13.36 11.25 -4.24
C GLU A 37 13.16 10.44 -2.95
N ILE A 38 12.87 9.15 -3.13
CA ILE A 38 12.57 8.22 -2.04
C ILE A 38 13.81 7.36 -1.79
N GLU A 39 14.31 7.41 -0.56
CA GLU A 39 15.41 6.57 -0.06
C GLU A 39 14.86 5.38 0.73
N GLU A 40 15.70 4.37 0.96
CA GLU A 40 15.39 3.22 1.83
C GLU A 40 15.45 3.61 3.33
N LYS A 41 14.54 4.48 3.74
CA LYS A 41 14.32 4.90 5.12
C LYS A 41 12.84 4.98 5.44
N ILE A 42 12.52 5.17 6.71
CA ILE A 42 11.15 5.43 7.15
C ILE A 42 10.94 6.94 7.21
N TYR A 43 9.92 7.38 6.49
CA TYR A 43 9.47 8.75 6.50
C TYR A 43 8.39 8.92 7.57
N PRO A 44 8.54 9.88 8.49
CA PRO A 44 7.52 10.17 9.49
C PRO A 44 6.19 10.50 8.81
N SER A 45 5.14 9.79 9.21
CA SER A 45 3.79 10.14 8.82
C SER A 45 3.41 11.51 9.41
N SER A 46 2.61 12.29 8.69
CA SER A 46 2.06 13.57 9.18
C SER A 46 1.02 13.39 10.29
N ARG A 47 0.57 12.15 10.52
CA ARG A 47 -0.45 11.77 11.51
C ARG A 47 0.01 10.55 12.29
N ASP A 48 -0.28 10.55 13.59
CA ASP A 48 -0.08 9.38 14.44
C ASP A 48 -1.08 8.28 14.06
N TRP A 49 -0.59 7.04 13.91
CA TRP A 49 -1.40 5.93 13.45
C TRP A 49 -2.45 5.49 14.49
N ARG A 50 -2.21 5.70 15.80
CA ARG A 50 -3.15 5.39 16.89
C ARG A 50 -4.34 6.32 16.84
N GLU A 51 -4.09 7.61 16.64
CA GLU A 51 -5.15 8.61 16.47
C GLU A 51 -6.01 8.30 15.24
N VAL A 52 -5.38 7.99 14.11
CA VAL A 52 -6.09 7.66 12.87
C VAL A 52 -6.94 6.41 13.05
N ILE A 53 -6.44 5.36 13.71
CA ILE A 53 -7.23 4.16 14.03
C ILE A 53 -8.42 4.51 14.91
N SER A 54 -8.20 5.28 15.97
CA SER A 54 -9.26 5.69 16.91
C SER A 54 -10.37 6.47 16.20
N VAL A 55 -10.01 7.47 15.39
CA VAL A 55 -10.97 8.24 14.60
C VAL A 55 -11.69 7.34 13.60
N ALA A 56 -10.96 6.46 12.91
CA ALA A 56 -11.53 5.54 11.93
C ALA A 56 -12.56 4.57 12.53
N GLN A 57 -12.40 4.19 13.80
CA GLN A 57 -13.30 3.25 14.49
C GLN A 57 -14.53 3.93 15.09
N ASN A 58 -14.36 5.14 15.63
CA ASN A 58 -15.37 5.79 16.46
C ASN A 58 -16.18 6.89 15.75
N THR A 59 -15.93 7.12 14.46
CA THR A 59 -16.58 8.20 13.71
C THR A 59 -17.66 7.67 12.77
N ASP A 60 -18.76 8.41 12.69
CA ASP A 60 -19.86 8.16 11.76
C ASP A 60 -19.39 8.17 10.27
N PRO A 61 -19.94 7.31 9.38
CA PRO A 61 -19.52 7.23 7.98
C PRO A 61 -19.60 8.55 7.18
N ILE A 62 -20.58 9.42 7.46
CA ILE A 62 -20.73 10.70 6.78
C ILE A 62 -19.58 11.63 7.19
N VAL A 63 -19.32 11.71 8.50
CA VAL A 63 -18.21 12.49 9.05
C VAL A 63 -16.86 11.94 8.57
N MET A 64 -16.73 10.62 8.45
CA MET A 64 -15.52 9.97 7.91
C MET A 64 -15.19 10.44 6.49
N THR A 65 -16.20 10.62 5.65
CA THR A 65 -16.02 11.07 4.26
C THR A 65 -15.43 12.48 4.22
N ILE A 66 -15.91 13.36 5.09
CA ILE A 66 -15.40 14.74 5.23
C ILE A 66 -13.97 14.72 5.79
N LEU A 67 -13.72 13.96 6.85
CA LEU A 67 -12.41 13.87 7.48
C LEU A 67 -11.36 13.25 6.55
N THR A 68 -11.74 12.29 5.70
CA THR A 68 -10.82 11.62 4.77
C THR A 68 -10.04 12.64 3.95
N GLN A 69 -10.71 13.65 3.38
CA GLN A 69 -10.03 14.69 2.58
C GLN A 69 -9.00 15.48 3.41
N LYS A 70 -9.34 15.84 4.65
CA LYS A 70 -8.44 16.54 5.57
C LYS A 70 -7.23 15.69 5.99
N TYR A 71 -7.41 14.38 6.10
CA TYR A 71 -6.36 13.46 6.55
C TYR A 71 -5.41 13.05 5.42
N LEU A 72 -5.91 12.91 4.18
CA LEU A 72 -5.08 12.59 3.02
C LEU A 72 -4.02 13.65 2.74
N GLY A 73 -4.37 14.93 2.92
CA GLY A 73 -3.44 16.03 2.65
C GLY A 73 -2.94 15.99 1.20
N ARG A 74 -1.64 15.74 1.01
CA ARG A 74 -0.99 15.66 -0.32
C ARG A 74 -1.00 14.24 -0.93
N LEU A 75 -1.47 13.24 -0.19
CA LEU A 75 -1.50 11.86 -0.67
C LEU A 75 -2.66 11.65 -1.65
N PRO A 76 -2.45 10.89 -2.73
CA PRO A 76 -3.42 10.81 -3.83
C PRO A 76 -4.66 10.00 -3.47
N ASN A 77 -4.58 9.09 -2.49
CA ASN A 77 -5.68 8.23 -2.09
C ASN A 77 -5.46 7.61 -0.69
N THR A 78 -6.52 6.99 -0.17
CA THR A 78 -6.55 6.34 1.15
C THR A 78 -5.69 5.08 1.22
N TYR A 79 -5.44 4.41 0.11
CA TYR A 79 -4.56 3.24 0.05
C TYR A 79 -3.12 3.64 0.41
N VAL A 80 -2.55 4.63 -0.29
CA VAL A 80 -1.20 5.14 -0.05
C VAL A 80 -1.08 5.64 1.39
N PHE A 81 -2.04 6.43 1.86
CA PHE A 81 -2.09 6.90 3.25
C PHE A 81 -2.05 5.75 4.27
N SER A 82 -2.86 4.71 4.05
CA SER A 82 -2.88 3.56 4.97
C SER A 82 -1.57 2.77 4.98
N LYS A 83 -0.86 2.69 3.83
CA LYS A 83 0.45 2.05 3.74
C LYS A 83 1.54 2.86 4.44
N CYS A 84 1.55 4.18 4.25
CA CYS A 84 2.42 5.11 4.99
C CYS A 84 2.25 4.99 6.51
N LEU A 85 1.01 4.98 7.00
CA LEU A 85 0.71 4.76 8.41
C LEU A 85 1.16 3.38 8.90
N GLY A 86 0.94 2.34 8.09
CA GLY A 86 1.35 0.98 8.42
C GLY A 86 2.88 0.83 8.51
N GLU A 87 3.65 1.51 7.64
CA GLU A 87 5.11 1.56 7.76
C GLU A 87 5.56 2.16 9.08
N ASN A 88 4.97 3.29 9.50
CA ASN A 88 5.29 3.95 10.76
C ASN A 88 4.93 3.07 11.97
N LEU A 89 3.74 2.45 11.95
CA LEU A 89 3.30 1.50 12.98
C LEU A 89 4.28 0.34 13.13
N VAL A 90 4.63 -0.32 12.02
CA VAL A 90 5.54 -1.47 12.04
C VAL A 90 6.95 -1.03 12.45
N TRP A 91 7.42 0.11 11.96
CA TRP A 91 8.73 0.66 12.33
C TRP A 91 8.88 0.95 13.82
N GLU A 92 7.81 1.39 14.49
CA GLU A 92 7.85 1.59 15.94
C GLU A 92 8.15 0.29 16.71
N MET A 93 7.82 -0.87 16.14
CA MET A 93 8.03 -2.19 16.76
C MET A 93 9.39 -2.83 16.43
N ARG A 94 10.26 -2.15 15.65
CA ARG A 94 11.54 -2.68 15.13
C ARG A 94 12.52 -3.20 16.17
N ASN A 95 12.41 -2.73 17.43
CA ASN A 95 13.28 -3.16 18.51
C ASN A 95 12.82 -4.47 19.16
N GLU A 96 11.58 -4.88 18.90
CA GLU A 96 10.95 -6.02 19.56
C GLU A 96 10.61 -7.15 18.59
N LEU A 97 10.48 -6.84 17.29
CA LEU A 97 10.18 -7.81 16.22
C LEU A 97 11.24 -7.76 15.10
N PRO A 98 11.62 -8.91 14.51
CA PRO A 98 12.55 -8.97 13.37
C PRO A 98 11.86 -8.51 12.07
N ILE A 99 11.77 -7.21 11.88
CA ILE A 99 10.93 -6.59 10.85
C ILE A 99 11.64 -6.42 9.50
N ILE A 100 10.90 -6.66 8.42
CA ILE A 100 11.24 -6.27 7.05
C ILE A 100 10.06 -5.50 6.48
N ILE A 101 10.32 -4.34 5.88
CA ILE A 101 9.32 -3.57 5.13
C ILE A 101 9.66 -3.70 3.64
N PHE A 102 8.80 -4.40 2.90
CA PHE A 102 8.98 -4.62 1.47
C PHE A 102 8.08 -3.69 0.66
N ARG A 103 8.63 -2.95 -0.31
CA ARG A 103 7.93 -1.91 -1.06
C ARG A 103 7.86 -2.26 -2.56
N PRO A 104 6.93 -3.12 -2.99
CA PRO A 104 6.75 -3.39 -4.42
C PRO A 104 6.23 -2.16 -5.17
N THR A 105 6.56 -2.08 -6.46
CA THR A 105 6.00 -1.10 -7.42
C THR A 105 4.63 -1.58 -7.90
N ILE A 106 4.19 -1.23 -9.12
CA ILE A 106 2.89 -1.66 -9.60
C ILE A 106 2.95 -3.13 -9.99
N VAL A 107 2.35 -3.99 -9.16
CA VAL A 107 2.29 -5.43 -9.42
C VAL A 107 1.36 -5.71 -10.61
N ILE A 108 1.85 -6.48 -11.58
CA ILE A 108 1.10 -6.93 -12.76
C ILE A 108 1.04 -8.45 -12.82
N ALA A 109 0.40 -8.96 -13.88
CA ALA A 109 0.18 -10.39 -14.08
C ALA A 109 1.47 -11.21 -14.03
N SER A 110 1.33 -12.49 -13.69
CA SER A 110 2.44 -13.44 -13.64
C SER A 110 3.13 -13.62 -14.99
N TRP A 111 4.43 -13.82 -14.95
CA TRP A 111 5.22 -14.17 -16.12
C TRP A 111 5.22 -15.68 -16.38
N MET A 112 5.36 -16.49 -15.33
CA MET A 112 5.53 -17.95 -15.36
C MET A 112 4.51 -18.66 -14.47
N GLU A 113 4.47 -18.33 -13.18
CA GLU A 113 3.74 -19.10 -12.16
C GLU A 113 2.57 -18.32 -11.54
N PRO A 114 1.48 -18.99 -11.12
CA PRO A 114 1.17 -20.41 -11.34
C PRO A 114 0.74 -20.72 -12.78
N VAL A 115 0.29 -19.71 -13.52
CA VAL A 115 -0.06 -19.77 -14.95
C VAL A 115 0.36 -18.44 -15.58
N ARG A 116 0.95 -18.44 -16.77
CA ARG A 116 1.35 -17.20 -17.46
C ARG A 116 0.18 -16.25 -17.68
N GLY A 117 0.37 -14.96 -17.38
CA GLY A 117 -0.66 -13.94 -17.54
C GLY A 117 -1.79 -14.02 -16.52
N TRP A 118 -1.65 -14.85 -15.48
CA TRP A 118 -2.63 -14.93 -14.42
C TRP A 118 -2.63 -13.64 -13.59
N ILE A 119 -3.84 -13.19 -13.26
CA ILE A 119 -4.05 -12.08 -12.35
C ILE A 119 -5.39 -12.23 -11.66
N ASP A 120 -5.42 -11.85 -10.38
CA ASP A 120 -6.61 -11.89 -9.53
C ASP A 120 -7.39 -10.57 -9.51
N THR A 121 -6.78 -9.46 -9.94
CA THR A 121 -7.40 -8.14 -9.92
C THR A 121 -7.31 -7.39 -11.26
N PHE A 122 -8.32 -6.58 -11.54
CA PHE A 122 -8.32 -5.64 -12.69
C PHE A 122 -7.94 -4.22 -12.28
N HIS A 123 -7.24 -4.05 -11.16
CA HIS A 123 -6.91 -2.72 -10.66
C HIS A 123 -5.82 -2.06 -11.52
N GLY A 124 -5.98 -0.75 -11.75
CA GLY A 124 -4.98 0.08 -12.41
C GLY A 124 -4.61 -0.37 -13.84
N PRO A 125 -3.32 -0.56 -14.16
CA PRO A 125 -2.84 -0.86 -15.51
C PRO A 125 -3.41 -2.13 -16.12
N VAL A 126 -3.78 -3.11 -15.30
CA VAL A 126 -4.22 -4.42 -15.77
C VAL A 126 -5.62 -4.32 -16.37
N GLY A 127 -6.56 -3.69 -15.67
CA GLY A 127 -7.91 -3.42 -16.22
C GLY A 127 -7.86 -2.54 -17.46
N MET A 128 -6.92 -1.59 -17.49
CA MET A 128 -6.67 -0.74 -18.65
C MET A 128 -6.17 -1.54 -19.85
N THR A 129 -5.16 -2.40 -19.66
CA THR A 129 -4.62 -3.26 -20.72
C THR A 129 -5.69 -4.19 -21.28
N LEU A 130 -6.54 -4.76 -20.41
CA LEU A 130 -7.67 -5.58 -20.84
C LEU A 130 -8.70 -4.77 -21.65
N GLY A 131 -9.05 -3.57 -21.20
CA GLY A 131 -10.00 -2.69 -21.90
C GLY A 131 -9.51 -2.25 -23.28
N ILE A 132 -8.21 -1.96 -23.40
CA ILE A 132 -7.55 -1.66 -24.68
C ILE A 132 -7.56 -2.91 -25.58
N GLY A 133 -7.14 -4.06 -25.05
CA GLY A 133 -7.09 -5.32 -25.79
C GLY A 133 -8.46 -5.77 -26.31
N LYS A 134 -9.54 -5.45 -25.58
CA LYS A 134 -10.92 -5.68 -26.01
C LYS A 134 -11.48 -4.61 -26.95
N GLY A 135 -10.74 -3.53 -27.20
CA GLY A 135 -11.17 -2.41 -28.04
C GLY A 135 -12.22 -1.47 -27.40
N ILE A 136 -12.46 -1.61 -26.09
CA ILE A 136 -13.40 -0.77 -25.33
C ILE A 136 -12.76 0.59 -25.03
N ILE A 137 -11.51 0.58 -24.59
CA ILE A 137 -10.73 1.80 -24.34
C ILE A 137 -9.98 2.14 -25.62
N ARG A 138 -10.36 3.26 -26.25
CA ARG A 138 -9.76 3.74 -27.52
C ARG A 138 -8.77 4.87 -27.33
N THR A 139 -8.95 5.67 -26.29
CA THR A 139 -8.10 6.81 -25.96
C THR A 139 -7.93 6.90 -24.45
N MET A 140 -6.80 7.47 -24.03
CA MET A 140 -6.48 7.68 -22.62
C MET A 140 -5.77 9.01 -22.45
N LEU A 141 -6.18 9.76 -21.42
CA LEU A 141 -5.43 10.91 -20.95
C LEU A 141 -4.24 10.42 -20.12
N SER A 142 -3.02 10.68 -20.58
CA SER A 142 -1.80 10.34 -19.87
C SER A 142 -0.76 11.43 -20.04
N ASN A 143 0.15 11.53 -19.08
CA ASN A 143 1.35 12.35 -19.23
C ASN A 143 2.41 11.53 -19.98
N PRO A 144 2.87 11.95 -21.18
CA PRO A 144 3.83 11.20 -21.98
C PRO A 144 5.21 11.09 -21.33
N THR A 145 5.52 11.92 -20.34
CA THR A 145 6.80 11.89 -19.60
C THR A 145 6.71 11.14 -18.27
N ALA A 146 5.53 10.67 -17.88
CA ALA A 146 5.37 9.89 -16.66
C ALA A 146 6.07 8.53 -16.78
N LYS A 147 6.84 8.17 -15.75
CA LYS A 147 7.49 6.87 -15.64
C LYS A 147 6.63 5.95 -14.79
N ALA A 148 6.22 4.82 -15.35
CA ALA A 148 5.51 3.77 -14.63
C ALA A 148 6.46 2.58 -14.46
N ASP A 149 6.60 2.13 -13.22
CA ASP A 149 7.39 0.96 -12.85
C ASP A 149 6.45 -0.20 -12.52
N PHE A 150 6.68 -1.33 -13.20
CA PHE A 150 5.88 -2.54 -13.06
C PHE A 150 6.76 -3.69 -12.59
N THR A 151 6.25 -4.45 -11.64
CA THR A 151 6.86 -5.69 -11.17
C THR A 151 5.91 -6.85 -11.40
N LEU A 152 6.43 -8.01 -11.76
CA LEU A 152 5.61 -9.20 -11.99
C LEU A 152 5.24 -9.80 -10.63
N VAL A 153 4.04 -10.38 -10.49
CA VAL A 153 3.64 -11.00 -9.21
C VAL A 153 4.55 -12.18 -8.80
N ASP A 154 5.24 -12.78 -9.77
CA ASP A 154 6.15 -13.91 -9.61
C ASP A 154 7.62 -13.56 -9.86
N SER A 155 7.96 -12.27 -9.97
CA SER A 155 9.38 -11.88 -9.94
C SER A 155 9.91 -11.95 -8.50
N ALA A 156 10.86 -12.86 -8.29
CA ALA A 156 11.63 -13.03 -7.06
C ALA A 156 12.74 -11.97 -6.93
#